data_AF-S9TRC9-F1
#
_entry.id   AF-S9TRC9-F1
#
_cell.length_a   1.000
_cell.length_b   1.000
_cell.length_c   1.000
_cell.angle_alpha   90.00
_cell.angle_beta   90.00
_cell.angle_gamma   90.00
#
_symmetry.space_group_name_H-M   'P 1'
#
loop_
_entity.id
_entity.type
_entity.pdbx_description
1 polymer ?
#
loop_
_entity_poly.entity_id
_entity_poly.type
_entity_poly.pdbx_seq_one_letter_code
_entity_poly.pdbx_strand_id
1 'polypeptide(L)'
;MLKTMHTSVSDSVSTAFPVTCPIEYGKEAKFNNFFQVNGLFDGYIQSYTYHKRKPFPDIFLHALDQVTSSRTPTGDALRFDIKPYIFYFDDVGDHCEVARELSGDPFTEVFLIEDGACDVFKDVIAALKMVAVKDPFWDKVVEGIQKDMTPLFKPPTDPNGKGISWVEEEINNYNNNLLFIAPPQNDICHPVNVLEKRQYQMDEEDQDAILYYCAQHLPHLFPIDIPDQPQKGMRLAHKPGLATSAGPITFDYFEGSKYFQTFRITLRTGSYVLRIQPCGPNPFDSADIKNEYEAMMYLSHLQPQIHIPTMLLYCDSYAVCGRRFFIRRYVDGEVVTNIRQLIQPRIHRPYSERRRVVNVELKPKLFYRAAVAALAAMHNVPLPAFLHQRDDTTQRMHPLLRRINGFIEQYQISIQDSGSQGCEALRSTEVERLCTALRSCFDQTQISHLMVPFPDRLVISHGHFDMTSLVFSHRSLEGRAKYPPSLVGSIQYRFTHEDDPLLDVAALSLFHFIPSPEGLYDAPKSVKLIFPTPGEIMDYYCTFRGYMRHMDRVRREDIFNVYLAALCLQRATRIVVNLAGIMQANNNMLDAAENRNIAFADQMARRGIELLLRRQKAKV
;
A
#
# COMPACT_ATOMS: atom_id res chain seq x y z
N MET A 1 -46.07 -5.64 51.78
CA MET A 1 -45.51 -4.94 50.62
C MET A 1 -44.34 -5.76 50.09
N LEU A 2 -44.53 -6.40 48.94
CA LEU A 2 -43.57 -7.28 48.28
C LEU A 2 -42.54 -6.47 47.48
N LYS A 3 -41.24 -6.76 47.63
CA LYS A 3 -40.30 -7.10 46.53
C LYS A 3 -38.86 -7.23 47.06
N THR A 4 -38.34 -8.45 47.01
CA THR A 4 -36.93 -8.80 47.05
C THR A 4 -36.64 -9.58 45.76
N MET A 5 -35.68 -9.13 44.94
CA MET A 5 -34.71 -9.95 44.16
C MET A 5 -33.96 -9.15 43.07
N HIS A 6 -32.62 -9.28 43.14
CA HIS A 6 -31.57 -9.35 42.11
C HIS A 6 -31.27 -8.21 41.11
N THR A 7 -30.02 -7.70 41.13
CA THR A 7 -28.91 -8.17 40.27
C THR A 7 -27.55 -7.54 40.65
N SER A 8 -26.48 -8.32 40.48
CA SER A 8 -25.06 -8.10 40.81
C SER A 8 -24.24 -7.57 39.62
N VAL A 9 -23.03 -7.05 39.86
CA VAL A 9 -21.70 -7.65 39.49
C VAL A 9 -20.57 -6.65 39.81
N SER A 10 -19.41 -7.23 40.10
CA SER A 10 -18.22 -6.81 40.84
C SER A 10 -17.06 -6.20 40.01
N ASP A 11 -16.03 -5.79 40.76
CA ASP A 11 -14.59 -5.71 40.44
C ASP A 11 -14.05 -4.52 39.63
N SER A 12 -13.66 -3.48 40.37
CA SER A 12 -12.67 -2.48 39.94
C SER A 12 -11.56 -2.37 41.00
N VAL A 13 -10.38 -2.93 40.72
CA VAL A 13 -9.16 -2.63 41.49
C VAL A 13 -8.28 -1.70 40.68
N SER A 14 -8.08 -0.51 41.26
CA SER A 14 -7.24 0.59 40.81
C SER A 14 -5.75 0.28 40.94
N THR A 15 -4.99 0.48 39.86
CA THR A 15 -3.54 0.76 39.92
C THR A 15 -3.23 2.06 39.19
N ALA A 16 -3.80 3.16 39.68
CA ALA A 16 -3.28 4.50 39.45
C ALA A 16 -2.36 4.85 40.62
N PHE A 17 -1.11 5.23 40.35
CA PHE A 17 -0.33 6.06 41.26
C PHE A 17 -0.47 7.52 40.76
N PRO A 18 -1.39 8.33 41.32
CA PRO A 18 -1.39 9.75 41.04
C PRO A 18 -0.49 10.46 42.05
N VAL A 19 0.67 10.95 41.62
CA VAL A 19 1.31 12.06 42.35
C VAL A 19 0.61 13.33 41.85
N THR A 20 -0.31 13.86 42.65
CA THR A 20 -0.94 15.16 42.41
C THR A 20 -0.11 16.23 43.10
N CYS A 21 0.24 17.31 42.40
CA CYS A 21 0.81 18.51 43.01
C CYS A 21 -0.24 19.62 42.92
N PRO A 22 -1.01 19.88 43.99
CA PRO A 22 -1.98 20.97 43.98
C PRO A 22 -1.24 22.31 44.10
N ILE A 23 -1.58 23.27 43.25
CA ILE A 23 -1.18 24.66 43.47
C ILE A 23 -2.42 25.54 43.43
N GLU A 24 -2.65 26.27 44.52
CA GLU A 24 -3.75 27.24 44.66
C GLU A 24 -3.29 28.63 44.21
N TYR A 25 -4.10 29.32 43.41
CA TYR A 25 -3.84 30.70 43.00
C TYR A 25 -5.10 31.56 43.04
N GLY A 26 -4.97 32.74 43.64
CA GLY A 26 -6.01 33.77 43.77
C GLY A 26 -6.05 34.34 45.19
N LYS A 27 -5.98 35.67 45.34
CA LYS A 27 -6.08 36.32 46.67
C LYS A 27 -7.48 36.34 47.26
N GLU A 28 -8.50 35.91 46.52
CA GLU A 28 -9.87 35.76 47.03
C GLU A 28 -10.44 34.42 46.54
N ALA A 29 -10.54 33.49 47.47
CA ALA A 29 -11.02 32.14 47.29
C ALA A 29 -12.50 32.13 46.85
N LYS A 30 -12.75 32.03 45.54
CA LYS A 30 -14.07 31.60 45.01
C LYS A 30 -14.00 30.59 43.85
N PHE A 31 -12.83 30.29 43.29
CA PHE A 31 -12.69 29.30 42.23
C PHE A 31 -11.46 28.41 42.45
N ASN A 32 -11.69 27.16 42.86
CA ASN A 32 -10.66 26.12 42.86
C ASN A 32 -10.56 25.53 41.46
N ASN A 33 -9.64 26.04 40.65
CA ASN A 33 -9.33 25.45 39.35
C ASN A 33 -8.01 24.68 39.42
N PHE A 34 -8.03 23.41 39.01
CA PHE A 34 -6.88 22.51 38.99
C PHE A 34 -6.37 22.35 37.55
N PHE A 35 -5.05 22.30 37.36
CA PHE A 35 -4.40 21.99 36.08
C PHE A 35 -3.68 20.63 36.19
N GLN A 36 -3.89 19.73 35.23
CA GLN A 36 -3.39 18.35 35.25
C GLN A 36 -2.35 18.15 34.14
N VAL A 37 -1.06 18.00 34.50
CA VAL A 37 0.08 17.85 33.56
C VAL A 37 0.53 16.37 33.48
N ASN A 38 -0.41 15.42 33.57
CA ASN A 38 -0.04 14.05 33.92
C ASN A 38 0.14 13.08 32.73
N GLY A 39 -0.12 13.48 31.48
CA GLY A 39 0.06 12.58 30.32
C GLY A 39 1.38 12.79 29.57
N LEU A 40 1.77 14.05 29.38
CA LEU A 40 2.89 14.44 28.53
C LEU A 40 4.24 14.13 29.17
N PHE A 41 4.36 14.43 30.46
CA PHE A 41 5.61 14.34 31.19
C PHE A 41 5.98 12.87 31.47
N ASP A 42 5.04 12.05 31.94
CA ASP A 42 5.29 10.64 32.24
C ASP A 42 5.64 9.80 30.99
N GLY A 43 4.99 10.05 29.86
CA GLY A 43 5.34 9.37 28.61
C GLY A 43 6.70 9.81 28.05
N TYR A 44 7.12 11.05 28.33
CA TYR A 44 8.44 11.58 28.00
C TYR A 44 9.52 10.92 28.87
N ILE A 45 9.28 10.84 30.18
CA ILE A 45 10.19 10.23 31.16
C ILE A 45 10.32 8.72 30.96
N GLN A 46 9.24 8.00 30.65
CA GLN A 46 9.31 6.56 30.39
C GLN A 46 10.09 6.25 29.11
N SER A 47 9.91 7.03 28.03
CA SER A 47 10.69 6.86 26.78
C SER A 47 12.20 7.07 27.02
N TYR A 48 12.55 8.03 27.87
CA TYR A 48 13.93 8.29 28.25
C TYR A 48 14.52 7.20 29.17
N THR A 49 13.84 6.87 30.26
CA THR A 49 14.38 6.04 31.35
C THR A 49 14.58 4.59 30.92
N TYR A 50 13.75 4.07 30.00
CA TYR A 50 13.81 2.67 29.59
C TYR A 50 14.45 2.43 28.21
N HIS A 51 14.44 3.42 27.31
CA HIS A 51 14.76 3.16 25.89
C HIS A 51 15.70 4.16 25.20
N LYS A 52 16.05 5.29 25.83
CA LYS A 52 16.92 6.34 25.27
C LYS A 52 16.46 6.83 23.87
N ARG A 53 15.16 7.08 23.67
CA ARG A 53 14.58 7.49 22.36
C ARG A 53 13.55 8.63 22.50
N LYS A 54 13.14 9.22 21.37
CA LYS A 54 12.12 10.29 21.30
C LYS A 54 10.77 9.84 21.90
N PRO A 55 9.93 10.76 22.45
CA PRO A 55 8.57 10.44 22.86
C PRO A 55 7.66 10.20 21.65
N PHE A 56 6.63 9.39 21.83
CA PHE A 56 5.66 9.05 20.79
C PHE A 56 4.55 10.13 20.65
N PRO A 57 3.91 10.27 19.47
CA PRO A 57 2.97 11.36 19.16
C PRO A 57 1.62 11.27 19.89
N ASP A 58 1.31 10.09 20.42
CA ASP A 58 0.07 9.72 21.10
C ASP A 58 -0.10 10.39 22.48
N ILE A 59 0.99 10.88 23.06
CA ILE A 59 0.96 11.79 24.20
C ILE A 59 0.11 13.05 23.91
N PHE A 60 0.14 13.58 22.68
CA PHE A 60 -0.63 14.76 22.29
C PHE A 60 -2.11 14.41 22.02
N LEU A 61 -2.39 13.21 21.51
CA LEU A 61 -3.75 12.71 21.29
C LEU A 61 -4.46 12.39 22.62
N HIS A 62 -3.73 11.85 23.60
CA HIS A 62 -4.27 11.57 24.92
C HIS A 62 -4.56 12.86 25.71
N ALA A 63 -3.76 13.91 25.49
CA ALA A 63 -4.01 15.25 26.00
C ALA A 63 -5.26 15.89 25.33
N LEU A 64 -5.41 15.72 24.01
CA LEU A 64 -6.61 16.15 23.27
C LEU A 64 -7.88 15.46 23.80
N ASP A 65 -7.85 14.14 23.98
CA ASP A 65 -9.02 13.37 24.41
C ASP A 65 -9.44 13.72 25.85
N GLN A 66 -8.49 13.95 26.76
CA GLN A 66 -8.75 14.48 28.10
C GLN A 66 -9.38 15.89 28.09
N VAL A 67 -8.95 16.78 27.20
CA VAL A 67 -9.53 18.14 27.07
C VAL A 67 -10.96 18.07 26.55
N THR A 68 -11.25 17.12 25.65
CA THR A 68 -12.58 16.91 25.07
C THR A 68 -13.56 16.32 26.10
N SER A 69 -13.09 15.39 26.93
CA SER A 69 -13.92 14.68 27.92
C SER A 69 -14.12 15.45 29.24
N SER A 70 -13.30 16.47 29.52
CA SER A 70 -13.38 17.27 30.76
C SER A 70 -14.19 18.57 30.66
N ARG A 71 -14.79 18.91 29.51
CA ARG A 71 -15.49 20.20 29.32
C ARG A 71 -17.01 20.07 29.15
N THR A 72 -17.75 20.62 30.11
CA THR A 72 -19.16 21.00 29.94
C THR A 72 -19.22 22.37 29.24
N PRO A 73 -19.96 22.53 28.13
CA PRO A 73 -20.04 23.80 27.42
C PRO A 73 -20.80 24.83 28.27
N THR A 74 -20.23 26.01 28.47
CA THR A 74 -20.87 27.12 29.18
C THR A 74 -22.01 27.73 28.35
N GLY A 75 -23.04 28.27 29.04
CA GLY A 75 -24.27 28.79 28.41
C GLY A 75 -24.07 29.93 27.41
N ASP A 76 -22.96 30.66 27.51
CA ASP A 76 -22.62 31.73 26.56
C ASP A 76 -22.12 31.18 25.22
N ALA A 77 -21.47 30.01 25.20
CA ALA A 77 -21.01 29.36 23.97
C ALA A 77 -22.18 28.92 23.07
N LEU A 78 -23.32 28.56 23.69
CA LEU A 78 -24.56 28.20 22.98
C LEU A 78 -25.35 29.42 22.49
N ARG A 79 -25.18 30.59 23.13
CA ARG A 79 -25.92 31.82 22.81
C ARG A 79 -25.35 32.59 21.62
N PHE A 80 -24.05 32.52 21.39
CA PHE A 80 -23.35 33.32 20.37
C PHE A 80 -22.94 32.52 19.13
N ASP A 81 -23.40 31.26 18.98
CA ASP A 81 -23.03 30.33 17.89
C ASP A 81 -21.51 30.28 17.64
N ILE A 82 -20.73 30.36 18.73
CA ILE A 82 -19.26 30.33 18.67
C ILE A 82 -18.86 28.89 18.45
N LYS A 83 -18.41 28.58 17.23
CA LYS A 83 -17.90 27.26 16.90
C LYS A 83 -16.65 26.95 17.73
N PRO A 84 -16.49 25.69 18.18
CA PRO A 84 -15.29 25.28 18.89
C PRO A 84 -14.09 25.43 17.97
N TYR A 85 -13.21 26.37 18.30
CA TYR A 85 -11.93 26.52 17.64
C TYR A 85 -11.07 25.30 17.95
N ILE A 86 -11.05 24.36 17.00
CA ILE A 86 -9.98 23.39 16.86
C ILE A 86 -8.72 24.22 16.56
N PHE A 87 -7.65 24.05 17.33
CA PHE A 87 -6.37 24.69 17.07
C PHE A 87 -5.94 24.44 15.62
N TYR A 88 -6.15 25.42 14.75
CA TYR A 88 -5.39 25.59 13.53
C TYR A 88 -4.35 26.66 13.84
N PHE A 89 -3.08 26.28 13.69
CA PHE A 89 -1.89 27.09 13.91
C PHE A 89 -1.77 28.21 12.86
N ASP A 90 -2.73 29.13 12.81
CA ASP A 90 -2.67 30.32 11.95
C ASP A 90 -3.15 31.63 12.62
N ASP A 91 -3.68 31.60 13.86
CA ASP A 91 -4.23 32.79 14.55
C ASP A 91 -3.59 33.08 15.93
N VAL A 92 -2.27 32.83 16.03
CA VAL A 92 -1.47 33.10 17.24
C VAL A 92 -1.37 34.61 17.55
N GLY A 93 -1.48 35.46 16.52
CA GLY A 93 -1.37 36.92 16.66
C GLY A 93 -2.43 37.53 17.57
N ASP A 94 -3.70 37.23 17.32
CA ASP A 94 -4.83 37.84 18.02
C ASP A 94 -4.96 37.37 19.48
N HIS A 95 -4.47 36.15 19.79
CA HIS A 95 -4.51 35.60 21.14
C HIS A 95 -3.32 36.09 22.01
N CYS A 96 -2.21 36.47 21.37
CA CYS A 96 -1.09 37.11 22.05
C CYS A 96 -1.40 38.56 22.46
N GLU A 97 -2.28 39.26 21.75
CA GLU A 97 -2.71 40.62 22.15
C GLU A 97 -3.56 40.61 23.43
N VAL A 98 -4.43 39.61 23.59
CA VAL A 98 -5.27 39.44 24.80
C VAL A 98 -4.43 39.09 26.03
N ALA A 99 -3.33 38.34 25.86
CA ALA A 99 -2.43 37.97 26.96
C ALA A 99 -1.61 39.16 27.50
N ARG A 100 -1.42 40.23 26.71
CA ARG A 100 -0.67 41.44 27.11
C ARG A 100 -1.41 42.34 28.11
N GLU A 101 -2.72 42.15 28.29
CA GLU A 101 -3.54 42.98 29.18
C GLU A 101 -3.71 42.38 30.59
N LEU A 102 -3.12 41.21 30.88
CA LEU A 102 -3.14 40.58 32.20
C LEU A 102 -2.10 41.22 33.14
N SER A 103 -2.49 41.54 34.37
CA SER A 103 -1.59 42.18 35.34
C SER A 103 -0.65 41.18 36.01
N GLY A 104 0.66 41.38 35.80
CA GLY A 104 1.73 40.49 36.25
C GLY A 104 2.16 39.55 35.12
N ASP A 105 3.46 39.41 34.92
CA ASP A 105 4.06 38.79 33.73
C ASP A 105 4.61 37.38 34.04
N PRO A 106 3.77 36.31 34.06
CA PRO A 106 4.22 34.94 34.31
C PRO A 106 4.69 34.22 33.03
N PHE A 107 4.48 34.82 31.85
CA PHE A 107 4.88 34.25 30.56
C PHE A 107 5.58 35.32 29.72
N THR A 108 6.77 35.74 30.16
CA THR A 108 7.63 36.66 29.38
C THR A 108 8.08 36.07 28.04
N GLU A 109 7.93 34.76 27.82
CA GLU A 109 8.30 34.11 26.56
C GLU A 109 7.10 33.34 25.98
N VAL A 110 6.59 33.87 24.87
CA VAL A 110 5.69 33.16 23.96
C VAL A 110 6.56 32.38 23.00
N PHE A 111 6.55 31.05 23.10
CA PHE A 111 7.39 30.20 22.25
C PHE A 111 6.63 29.81 20.97
N LEU A 112 7.19 30.24 19.85
CA LEU A 112 6.73 29.92 18.51
C LEU A 112 7.26 28.51 18.14
N ILE A 113 6.37 27.56 17.85
CA ILE A 113 6.75 26.21 17.41
C ILE A 113 6.81 26.21 15.87
N GLU A 114 7.97 26.47 15.30
CA GLU A 114 8.21 26.44 13.84
C GLU A 114 8.82 25.09 13.41
N ASP A 115 9.63 24.45 14.26
CA ASP A 115 10.39 23.22 13.98
C ASP A 115 9.75 21.95 14.60
N GLY A 116 8.48 22.02 15.00
CA GLY A 116 7.70 20.87 15.48
C GLY A 116 8.30 20.18 16.71
N ALA A 117 8.60 18.89 16.62
CA ALA A 117 9.09 18.08 17.74
C ALA A 117 10.43 18.56 18.32
N CYS A 118 11.22 19.31 17.55
CA CYS A 118 12.49 19.89 18.01
C CYS A 118 12.28 21.05 18.98
N ASP A 119 11.26 21.87 18.77
CA ASP A 119 10.93 22.96 19.69
C ASP A 119 10.30 22.42 20.97
N VAL A 120 9.41 21.44 20.85
CA VAL A 120 8.88 20.73 22.03
C VAL A 120 9.99 20.06 22.85
N PHE A 121 11.00 19.47 22.20
CA PHE A 121 12.16 18.91 22.89
C PHE A 121 12.97 19.98 23.64
N LYS A 122 13.20 21.14 23.02
CA LYS A 122 13.87 22.28 23.67
C LYS A 122 13.07 22.76 24.87
N ASP A 123 11.75 22.84 24.76
CA ASP A 123 10.84 23.28 25.81
C ASP A 123 10.83 22.31 26.99
N VAL A 124 10.80 20.99 26.73
CA VAL A 124 10.89 19.98 27.79
C VAL A 124 12.25 20.02 28.48
N ILE A 125 13.35 20.23 27.74
CA ILE A 125 14.67 20.43 28.35
C ILE A 125 14.71 21.70 29.21
N ALA A 126 14.10 22.80 28.76
CA ALA A 126 14.03 24.04 29.52
C ALA A 126 13.23 23.84 30.82
N ALA A 127 12.08 23.18 30.74
CA ALA A 127 11.27 22.81 31.91
C ALA A 127 12.02 21.92 32.89
N LEU A 128 12.71 20.89 32.40
CA LEU A 128 13.50 19.98 33.24
C LEU A 128 14.67 20.71 33.92
N LYS A 129 15.31 21.67 33.25
CA LYS A 129 16.34 22.52 33.87
C LYS A 129 15.78 23.41 34.98
N MET A 130 14.58 23.97 34.81
CA MET A 130 13.93 24.74 35.87
C MET A 130 13.63 23.89 37.10
N VAL A 131 13.28 22.62 36.92
CA VAL A 131 13.06 21.66 38.01
C VAL A 131 14.40 21.22 38.63
N ALA A 132 15.43 21.02 37.81
CA ALA A 132 16.77 20.63 38.26
C ALA A 132 17.44 21.65 39.18
N VAL A 133 17.11 22.95 39.03
CA VAL A 133 17.51 24.00 39.99
C VAL A 133 17.02 23.71 41.41
N LYS A 134 15.92 22.98 41.57
CA LYS A 134 15.31 22.64 42.87
C LYS A 134 15.62 21.22 43.36
N ASP A 135 16.02 20.30 42.48
CA ASP A 135 16.36 18.92 42.82
C ASP A 135 17.52 18.37 41.94
N PRO A 136 18.69 18.08 42.53
CA PRO A 136 19.89 17.60 41.81
C PRO A 136 19.74 16.25 41.08
N PHE A 137 18.71 15.45 41.38
CA PHE A 137 18.43 14.23 40.61
C PHE A 137 18.12 14.56 39.15
N TRP A 138 17.35 15.63 38.92
CA TRP A 138 16.93 16.05 37.58
C TRP A 138 18.07 16.64 36.76
N ASP A 139 19.12 17.15 37.40
CA ASP A 139 20.33 17.64 36.70
C ASP A 139 21.02 16.51 35.93
N LYS A 140 21.18 15.34 36.57
CA LYS A 140 21.74 14.15 35.92
C LYS A 140 20.84 13.60 34.82
N VAL A 141 19.53 13.74 34.97
CA VAL A 141 18.53 13.37 33.95
C VAL A 141 18.65 14.29 32.74
N VAL A 142 18.74 15.61 32.95
CA VAL A 142 18.93 16.61 31.88
C VAL A 142 20.23 16.35 31.12
N GLU A 143 21.35 16.13 31.81
CA GLU A 143 22.64 15.85 31.15
C GLU A 143 22.57 14.61 30.25
N GLY A 144 21.93 13.54 30.72
CA GLY A 144 21.76 12.32 29.91
C GLY A 144 20.82 12.51 28.73
N ILE A 145 19.68 13.23 28.89
CA ILE A 145 18.77 13.56 27.78
C ILE A 145 19.51 14.43 26.75
N GLN A 146 20.25 15.45 27.20
CA GLN A 146 20.95 16.34 26.29
C GLN A 146 22.05 15.61 25.50
N LYS A 147 22.76 14.67 26.13
CA LYS A 147 23.79 13.86 25.45
C LYS A 147 23.19 12.87 24.45
N ASP A 148 22.14 12.15 24.83
CA ASP A 148 21.65 11.00 24.08
C ASP A 148 20.53 11.36 23.08
N MET A 149 19.73 12.40 23.36
CA MET A 149 18.52 12.72 22.58
C MET A 149 18.65 13.97 21.69
N THR A 150 19.45 14.98 22.05
CA THR A 150 19.66 16.18 21.21
C THR A 150 20.03 15.86 19.76
N PRO A 151 20.87 14.84 19.45
CA PRO A 151 21.18 14.48 18.06
C PRO A 151 19.99 13.97 17.24
N LEU A 152 18.93 13.52 17.89
CA LEU A 152 17.71 13.01 17.26
C LEU A 152 16.78 14.16 16.87
N PHE A 153 16.81 15.30 17.56
CA PHE A 153 15.95 16.47 17.35
C PHE A 153 16.68 17.61 16.64
N LYS A 154 17.25 17.32 15.46
CA LYS A 154 17.87 18.34 14.61
C LYS A 154 16.81 19.06 13.76
N PRO A 155 16.99 20.36 13.47
CA PRO A 155 16.17 21.06 12.49
C PRO A 155 16.24 20.32 11.14
N PRO A 156 15.10 20.11 10.46
CA PRO A 156 15.06 19.42 9.17
C PRO A 156 15.89 20.14 8.11
N THR A 157 16.63 19.40 7.29
CA THR A 157 17.35 19.97 6.14
C THR A 157 17.16 19.12 4.89
N ASP A 158 17.04 19.76 3.72
CA ASP A 158 17.07 19.09 2.41
C ASP A 158 18.45 18.46 2.12
N PRO A 159 18.60 17.66 1.03
CA PRO A 159 19.89 17.07 0.65
C PRO A 159 21.03 18.07 0.37
N ASN A 160 20.71 19.35 0.22
CA ASN A 160 21.67 20.43 0.00
C ASN A 160 21.96 21.22 1.30
N GLY A 161 21.43 20.76 2.45
CA GLY A 161 21.63 21.39 3.76
C GLY A 161 20.74 22.61 4.01
N LYS A 162 19.73 22.88 3.18
CA LYS A 162 18.79 23.98 3.35
C LYS A 162 17.68 23.56 4.32
N GLY A 163 17.37 24.42 5.30
CA GLY A 163 16.27 24.17 6.24
C GLY A 163 14.93 23.95 5.53
N ILE A 164 14.21 22.91 5.92
CA ILE A 164 12.85 22.59 5.43
C ILE A 164 11.88 22.46 6.61
N SER A 165 10.57 22.53 6.36
CA SER A 165 9.58 22.31 7.43
C SER A 165 9.63 20.86 7.90
N TRP A 166 9.50 20.64 9.22
CA TRP A 166 9.41 19.29 9.81
C TRP A 166 8.25 18.48 9.22
N VAL A 167 7.17 19.15 8.85
CA VAL A 167 6.03 18.53 8.16
C VAL A 167 6.41 18.06 6.75
N GLU A 168 7.28 18.77 6.04
CA GLU A 168 7.74 18.36 4.70
C GLU A 168 8.78 17.23 4.76
N GLU A 169 9.63 17.18 5.79
CA GLU A 169 10.54 16.06 6.02
C GLU A 169 9.78 14.78 6.38
N GLU A 170 8.87 14.85 7.35
CA GLU A 170 8.07 13.70 7.79
C GLU A 170 7.06 13.27 6.70
N ILE A 171 6.42 14.17 5.97
CA ILE A 171 5.51 13.75 4.87
C ILE A 171 6.27 12.99 3.76
N ASN A 172 7.56 13.27 3.55
CA ASN A 172 8.33 12.66 2.47
C ASN A 172 9.23 11.49 2.92
N ASN A 173 9.30 11.18 4.22
CA ASN A 173 10.15 10.13 4.80
C ASN A 173 9.36 8.89 5.26
N TYR A 174 8.52 8.35 4.37
CA TYR A 174 7.65 7.19 4.64
C TYR A 174 8.37 5.93 5.17
N ASN A 175 9.69 5.82 5.01
CA ASN A 175 10.46 4.65 5.43
C ASN A 175 11.03 4.76 6.86
N ASN A 176 11.19 5.98 7.41
CA ASN A 176 11.81 6.22 8.73
C ASN A 176 10.93 6.99 9.73
N ASN A 177 9.70 7.36 9.36
CA ASN A 177 8.81 8.14 10.25
C ASN A 177 8.52 7.45 11.58
N LEU A 178 8.52 8.28 12.63
CA LEU A 178 8.11 7.95 14.00
C LEU A 178 6.69 8.46 14.33
N LEU A 179 6.07 9.19 13.40
CA LEU A 179 4.68 9.66 13.48
C LEU A 179 3.72 8.59 12.97
N PHE A 180 3.19 7.74 13.86
CA PHE A 180 2.10 6.84 13.50
C PHE A 180 0.77 7.38 14.02
N ILE A 181 0.08 8.14 13.17
CA ILE A 181 -1.39 8.13 13.22
C ILE A 181 -1.77 6.74 12.71
N ALA A 182 -2.62 5.99 13.44
CA ALA A 182 -3.16 4.74 12.90
C ALA A 182 -3.69 5.04 11.48
N PRO A 183 -3.19 4.36 10.42
CA PRO A 183 -3.60 4.72 9.07
C PRO A 183 -5.12 4.62 9.01
N PRO A 184 -5.80 5.55 8.29
CA PRO A 184 -7.25 5.51 8.17
C PRO A 184 -7.71 4.10 7.75
N GLN A 185 -8.97 3.78 8.06
CA GLN A 185 -9.57 2.54 7.59
C GLN A 185 -9.28 2.41 6.09
N ASN A 186 -8.66 1.30 5.70
CA ASN A 186 -8.39 1.02 4.30
C ASN A 186 -9.63 0.34 3.74
N ASP A 187 -10.33 0.98 2.82
CA ASP A 187 -11.56 0.47 2.21
C ASP A 187 -11.38 -0.91 1.52
N ILE A 188 -10.14 -1.29 1.17
CA ILE A 188 -9.77 -2.59 0.57
C ILE A 188 -9.58 -3.67 1.65
N CYS A 189 -9.31 -3.25 2.89
CA CYS A 189 -9.26 -4.10 4.06
C CYS A 189 -10.66 -4.10 4.71
N HIS A 190 -11.56 -4.96 4.22
CA HIS A 190 -12.88 -5.07 4.85
C HIS A 190 -12.78 -5.64 6.27
N PRO A 191 -13.41 -5.03 7.28
CA PRO A 191 -13.69 -5.75 8.53
C PRO A 191 -14.62 -6.91 8.17
N VAL A 192 -14.08 -8.13 8.23
CA VAL A 192 -14.77 -9.33 7.75
C VAL A 192 -16.16 -9.42 8.39
N ASN A 193 -17.20 -9.47 7.55
CA ASN A 193 -18.58 -9.60 8.02
C ASN A 193 -18.68 -10.83 8.92
N VAL A 194 -19.45 -10.75 10.02
CA VAL A 194 -19.45 -11.80 11.08
C VAL A 194 -19.79 -13.18 10.53
N LEU A 195 -20.54 -13.24 9.43
CA LEU A 195 -20.94 -14.46 8.73
C LEU A 195 -19.88 -15.02 7.76
N GLU A 196 -18.97 -14.17 7.25
CA GLU A 196 -17.89 -14.54 6.31
C GLU A 196 -16.53 -14.76 7.01
N LYS A 197 -16.49 -14.55 8.34
CA LYS A 197 -15.30 -14.60 9.20
C LYS A 197 -14.39 -15.80 8.99
N ARG A 198 -14.93 -16.98 8.68
CA ARG A 198 -14.12 -18.21 8.64
C ARG A 198 -13.18 -18.33 7.44
N GLN A 199 -13.45 -17.69 6.30
CA GLN A 199 -12.62 -17.85 5.10
C GLN A 199 -11.44 -16.88 5.06
N TYR A 200 -11.56 -15.72 5.70
CA TYR A 200 -10.61 -14.62 5.58
C TYR A 200 -9.87 -14.28 6.88
N GLN A 201 -10.17 -14.99 7.97
CA GLN A 201 -9.47 -14.85 9.25
C GLN A 201 -8.26 -15.79 9.30
N MET A 202 -7.10 -15.25 9.65
CA MET A 202 -5.92 -16.05 9.97
C MET A 202 -6.14 -16.80 11.28
N ASP A 203 -5.74 -18.06 11.33
CA ASP A 203 -5.82 -18.86 12.56
C ASP A 203 -5.02 -18.23 13.70
N GLU A 204 -5.49 -18.36 14.94
CA GLU A 204 -4.83 -17.77 16.11
C GLU A 204 -3.44 -18.39 16.34
N GLU A 205 -3.27 -19.70 16.06
CA GLU A 205 -1.96 -20.36 16.16
C GLU A 205 -0.97 -19.78 15.14
N ASP A 206 -1.42 -19.51 13.91
CA ASP A 206 -0.62 -18.87 12.86
C ASP A 206 -0.25 -17.43 13.24
N GLN A 207 -1.20 -16.66 13.77
CA GLN A 207 -0.96 -15.29 14.22
C GLN A 207 0.11 -15.28 15.32
N ASP A 208 -0.03 -16.14 16.34
CA ASP A 208 0.93 -16.25 17.44
C ASP A 208 2.32 -16.66 16.93
N ALA A 209 2.41 -17.66 16.06
CA ALA A 209 3.68 -18.13 15.51
C ALA A 209 4.39 -17.05 14.69
N ILE A 210 3.65 -16.32 13.85
CA ILE A 210 4.20 -15.23 13.02
C ILE A 210 4.62 -14.05 13.90
N LEU A 211 3.80 -13.64 14.87
CA LEU A 211 4.15 -12.57 15.80
C LEU A 211 5.37 -12.92 16.65
N TYR A 212 5.47 -14.17 17.11
CA TYR A 212 6.64 -14.67 17.83
C TYR A 212 7.90 -14.54 16.98
N TYR A 213 7.84 -15.01 15.73
CA TYR A 213 8.95 -14.92 14.79
C TYR A 213 9.33 -13.45 14.50
N CYS A 214 8.34 -12.58 14.31
CA CYS A 214 8.58 -11.15 14.09
C CYS A 214 9.20 -10.48 15.32
N ALA A 215 8.76 -10.79 16.54
CA ALA A 215 9.33 -10.25 17.76
C ALA A 215 10.78 -10.73 17.98
N GLN A 216 11.09 -11.98 17.63
CA GLN A 216 12.44 -12.52 17.71
C GLN A 216 13.42 -11.85 16.73
N HIS A 217 12.99 -11.63 15.48
CA HIS A 217 13.87 -11.13 14.42
C HIS A 217 13.83 -9.60 14.22
N LEU A 218 12.72 -8.96 14.61
CA LEU A 218 12.49 -7.52 14.50
C LEU A 218 11.97 -6.94 15.82
N PRO A 219 12.66 -7.12 16.96
CA PRO A 219 12.17 -6.69 18.28
C PRO A 219 11.93 -5.17 18.38
N HIS A 220 12.62 -4.40 17.55
CA HIS A 220 12.46 -2.95 17.45
C HIS A 220 11.17 -2.52 16.73
N LEU A 221 10.58 -3.38 15.89
CA LEU A 221 9.32 -3.14 15.19
C LEU A 221 8.16 -3.91 15.81
N PHE A 222 8.43 -5.07 16.41
CA PHE A 222 7.45 -5.91 17.10
C PHE A 222 7.86 -6.07 18.57
N PRO A 223 7.74 -5.00 19.40
CA PRO A 223 8.10 -5.03 20.81
C PRO A 223 7.02 -5.78 21.61
N ILE A 224 7.03 -7.10 21.47
CA ILE A 224 6.11 -8.04 22.11
C ILE A 224 6.93 -8.88 23.09
N ASP A 225 6.44 -9.00 24.32
CA ASP A 225 7.05 -9.89 25.32
C ASP A 225 6.77 -11.35 24.96
N ILE A 226 7.82 -12.02 24.48
CA ILE A 226 7.79 -13.43 24.09
C ILE A 226 8.55 -14.30 25.09
N PRO A 227 8.09 -15.54 25.36
CA PRO A 227 8.86 -16.51 26.13
C PRO A 227 10.09 -16.99 25.34
N ASP A 228 11.04 -17.67 26.01
CA ASP A 228 12.24 -18.23 25.37
C ASP A 228 11.92 -19.31 24.32
N GLN A 229 10.79 -19.99 24.48
CA GLN A 229 10.31 -21.03 23.55
C GLN A 229 8.84 -20.78 23.19
N PRO A 230 8.45 -21.03 21.92
CA PRO A 230 7.07 -20.86 21.49
C PRO A 230 6.15 -21.86 22.21
N GLN A 231 5.02 -21.36 22.70
CA GLN A 231 4.00 -22.15 23.39
C GLN A 231 2.66 -22.01 22.65
N LYS A 232 1.74 -22.96 22.85
CA LYS A 232 0.38 -22.84 22.30
C LYS A 232 -0.45 -21.83 23.11
N GLY A 233 -1.30 -21.06 22.42
CA GLY A 233 -2.24 -20.14 23.06
C GLY A 233 -1.57 -18.95 23.74
N MET A 234 -0.50 -18.40 23.16
CA MET A 234 0.21 -17.24 23.70
C MET A 234 -0.64 -15.97 23.62
N ARG A 235 -1.57 -15.89 22.65
CA ARG A 235 -2.45 -14.73 22.41
C ARG A 235 -1.66 -13.43 22.33
N LEU A 236 -0.53 -13.45 21.63
CA LEU A 236 0.42 -12.35 21.55
C LEU A 236 -0.23 -11.06 21.02
N ALA A 237 -1.20 -11.19 20.11
CA ALA A 237 -1.97 -10.07 19.57
C ALA A 237 -2.77 -9.31 20.65
N HIS A 238 -3.11 -9.95 21.76
CA HIS A 238 -3.95 -9.38 22.83
C HIS A 238 -3.18 -9.14 24.13
N LYS A 239 -1.92 -9.59 24.23
CA LYS A 239 -1.10 -9.36 25.41
C LYS A 239 -0.86 -7.86 25.58
N PRO A 240 -1.06 -7.29 26.79
CA PRO A 240 -0.73 -5.89 27.05
C PRO A 240 0.77 -5.67 26.89
N GLY A 241 1.17 -4.57 26.26
CA GLY A 241 2.57 -4.24 26.00
C GLY A 241 2.72 -3.05 25.06
N LEU A 242 3.95 -2.70 24.70
CA LEU A 242 4.21 -1.56 23.83
C LEU A 242 3.54 -1.73 22.47
N ALA A 243 3.57 -2.94 21.89
CA ALA A 243 2.90 -3.23 20.62
C ALA A 243 1.37 -3.07 20.65
N THR A 244 0.73 -3.26 21.81
CA THR A 244 -0.74 -3.34 21.98
C THR A 244 -1.34 -2.25 22.86
N SER A 245 -0.54 -1.28 23.28
CA SER A 245 -0.99 -0.21 24.19
C SER A 245 -1.99 0.76 23.54
N ALA A 246 -2.19 0.69 22.22
CA ALA A 246 -3.25 1.39 21.48
C ALA A 246 -4.43 0.47 21.09
N GLY A 247 -4.47 -0.77 21.62
CA GLY A 247 -5.42 -1.81 21.22
C GLY A 247 -4.70 -3.09 20.76
N PRO A 248 -5.43 -4.21 20.59
CA PRO A 248 -4.84 -5.47 20.13
C PRO A 248 -4.23 -5.34 18.73
N ILE A 249 -3.24 -6.19 18.43
CA ILE A 249 -2.68 -6.29 17.08
C ILE A 249 -3.75 -6.86 16.15
N THR A 250 -4.07 -6.14 15.07
CA THR A 250 -5.08 -6.59 14.10
C THR A 250 -4.43 -7.20 12.87
N PHE A 251 -5.10 -8.20 12.30
CA PHE A 251 -4.76 -8.81 11.00
C PHE A 251 -5.93 -8.60 10.05
N ASP A 252 -5.82 -7.60 9.19
CA ASP A 252 -6.87 -7.25 8.23
C ASP A 252 -6.56 -7.85 6.87
N TYR A 253 -7.42 -8.72 6.35
CA TYR A 253 -7.22 -9.37 5.05
C TYR A 253 -7.38 -8.35 3.90
N PHE A 254 -6.49 -8.42 2.91
CA PHE A 254 -6.67 -7.68 1.66
C PHE A 254 -7.55 -8.49 0.71
N GLU A 255 -8.76 -8.00 0.44
CA GLU A 255 -9.66 -8.65 -0.49
C GLU A 255 -9.04 -8.72 -1.90
N GLY A 256 -9.30 -9.83 -2.61
CA GLY A 256 -8.77 -10.03 -3.96
C GLY A 256 -7.30 -10.47 -4.01
N SER A 257 -6.69 -10.86 -2.88
CA SER A 257 -5.38 -11.52 -2.88
C SER A 257 -5.52 -12.96 -3.44
N LYS A 258 -5.63 -13.09 -4.77
CA LYS A 258 -6.05 -14.32 -5.46
C LYS A 258 -5.23 -15.56 -5.10
N TYR A 259 -3.90 -15.41 -4.94
CA TYR A 259 -2.98 -16.54 -4.79
C TYR A 259 -2.25 -16.57 -3.44
N PHE A 260 -1.37 -15.59 -3.20
CA PHE A 260 -0.81 -15.39 -1.86
C PHE A 260 -1.77 -14.63 -0.97
N GLN A 261 -2.08 -15.18 0.20
CA GLN A 261 -2.87 -14.50 1.20
C GLN A 261 -2.08 -13.27 1.66
N THR A 262 -2.74 -12.12 1.68
CA THR A 262 -2.11 -10.86 2.05
C THR A 262 -2.90 -10.22 3.18
N PHE A 263 -2.22 -9.88 4.26
CA PHE A 263 -2.81 -9.28 5.45
C PHE A 263 -2.10 -7.97 5.79
N ARG A 264 -2.84 -6.98 6.26
CA ARG A 264 -2.30 -5.82 6.95
C ARG A 264 -2.21 -6.18 8.43
N ILE A 265 -1.01 -6.11 8.99
CA ILE A 265 -0.81 -6.18 10.44
C ILE A 265 -0.77 -4.76 10.96
N THR A 266 -1.62 -4.41 11.93
CA THR A 266 -1.57 -3.11 12.60
C THR A 266 -1.24 -3.30 14.07
N LEU A 267 -0.17 -2.64 14.51
CA LEU A 267 0.23 -2.52 15.91
C LEU A 267 0.66 -1.08 16.19
N ARG A 268 0.94 -0.73 17.45
CA ARG A 268 1.31 0.65 17.82
C ARG A 268 2.53 1.19 17.06
N THR A 269 3.49 0.33 16.74
CA THR A 269 4.72 0.72 16.02
C THR A 269 4.52 0.94 14.52
N GLY A 270 3.30 0.76 14.02
CA GLY A 270 2.92 1.02 12.64
C GLY A 270 2.16 -0.13 11.99
N SER A 271 1.96 0.02 10.68
CA SER A 271 1.31 -0.99 9.84
C SER A 271 2.31 -1.69 8.92
N TYR A 272 2.07 -2.98 8.72
CA TYR A 272 2.90 -3.87 7.93
C TYR A 272 2.02 -4.68 7.00
N VAL A 273 2.60 -5.19 5.92
CA VAL A 273 1.94 -6.16 5.04
C VAL A 273 2.63 -7.49 5.19
N LEU A 274 1.85 -8.49 5.56
CA LEU A 274 2.21 -9.89 5.63
C LEU A 274 1.71 -10.57 4.36
N ARG A 275 2.62 -11.20 3.62
CA ARG A 275 2.30 -12.07 2.49
C ARG A 275 2.63 -13.50 2.85
N ILE A 276 1.67 -14.39 2.67
CA ILE A 276 1.80 -15.81 3.02
C ILE A 276 1.50 -16.67 1.80
N GLN A 277 2.35 -17.67 1.58
CA GLN A 277 2.12 -18.70 0.59
C GLN A 277 1.02 -19.65 1.08
N PRO A 278 -0.03 -19.92 0.27
CA PRO A 278 -1.10 -20.84 0.66
C PRO A 278 -0.56 -22.27 0.84
N CYS A 279 -1.25 -23.07 1.64
CA CYS A 279 -0.96 -24.50 1.76
C CYS A 279 -1.38 -25.23 0.48
N GLY A 280 -0.59 -26.25 0.08
CA GLY A 280 -0.91 -27.12 -1.04
C GLY A 280 0.02 -26.96 -2.26
N PRO A 281 -0.23 -27.73 -3.33
CA PRO A 281 0.56 -27.64 -4.56
C PRO A 281 0.39 -26.27 -5.22
N ASN A 282 1.46 -25.75 -5.81
CA ASN A 282 1.46 -24.47 -6.48
C ASN A 282 0.68 -24.58 -7.82
N PRO A 283 -0.48 -23.93 -7.98
CA PRO A 283 -1.24 -23.95 -9.23
C PRO A 283 -0.54 -23.18 -10.37
N PHE A 284 0.48 -22.37 -10.06
CA PHE A 284 1.27 -21.65 -11.04
C PHE A 284 2.75 -21.97 -10.79
N ASP A 285 3.32 -22.94 -11.51
CA ASP A 285 4.74 -23.34 -11.39
C ASP A 285 5.74 -22.17 -11.42
N SER A 286 5.35 -21.02 -11.95
CA SER A 286 6.14 -19.79 -12.04
C SER A 286 6.01 -18.80 -10.86
N ALA A 287 5.06 -18.98 -9.94
CA ALA A 287 4.85 -18.05 -8.82
C ALA A 287 5.53 -18.55 -7.55
N ASP A 288 6.61 -17.87 -7.13
CA ASP A 288 7.34 -18.16 -5.89
C ASP A 288 7.42 -16.92 -5.00
N ILE A 289 7.01 -17.07 -3.74
CA ILE A 289 7.03 -15.99 -2.74
C ILE A 289 8.46 -15.54 -2.43
N LYS A 290 9.44 -16.44 -2.56
CA LYS A 290 10.87 -16.13 -2.42
C LYS A 290 11.32 -15.20 -3.55
N ASN A 291 11.00 -15.55 -4.80
CA ASN A 291 11.33 -14.72 -5.96
C ASN A 291 10.68 -13.35 -5.87
N GLU A 292 9.44 -13.25 -5.37
CA GLU A 292 8.78 -11.96 -5.11
C GLU A 292 9.57 -11.13 -4.09
N TYR A 293 9.95 -11.72 -2.96
CA TYR A 293 10.73 -11.05 -1.92
C TYR A 293 12.08 -10.57 -2.44
N GLU A 294 12.85 -11.45 -3.09
CA GLU A 294 14.19 -11.15 -3.59
C GLU A 294 14.15 -10.10 -4.72
N ALA A 295 13.18 -10.17 -5.63
CA ALA A 295 12.99 -9.16 -6.67
C ALA A 295 12.67 -7.78 -6.09
N MET A 296 11.73 -7.71 -5.13
CA MET A 296 11.38 -6.45 -4.48
C MET A 296 12.57 -5.88 -3.69
N MET A 297 13.29 -6.70 -2.93
CA MET A 297 14.52 -6.31 -2.23
C MET A 297 15.58 -5.77 -3.20
N TYR A 298 15.81 -6.48 -4.31
CA TYR A 298 16.80 -6.06 -5.30
C TYR A 298 16.44 -4.73 -5.96
N LEU A 299 15.16 -4.55 -6.33
CA LEU A 299 14.65 -3.32 -6.93
C LEU A 299 14.67 -2.14 -5.96
N SER A 300 14.32 -2.36 -4.68
CA SER A 300 14.31 -1.30 -3.67
C SER A 300 15.70 -0.72 -3.42
N HIS A 301 16.74 -1.55 -3.48
CA HIS A 301 18.12 -1.11 -3.31
C HIS A 301 18.70 -0.37 -4.52
N LEU A 302 18.32 -0.76 -5.74
CA LEU A 302 18.94 -0.22 -6.96
C LEU A 302 18.20 0.95 -7.59
N GLN A 303 16.89 1.05 -7.40
CA GLN A 303 16.10 2.07 -8.06
C GLN A 303 15.03 2.65 -7.13
N PRO A 304 15.38 3.70 -6.35
CA PRO A 304 14.46 4.37 -5.44
C PRO A 304 13.21 4.94 -6.13
N GLN A 305 13.31 5.31 -7.42
CA GLN A 305 12.20 5.92 -8.19
C GLN A 305 11.03 4.96 -8.46
N ILE A 306 11.21 3.64 -8.27
CA ILE A 306 10.11 2.66 -8.42
C ILE A 306 9.19 2.68 -7.18
N HIS A 307 9.65 3.27 -6.06
CA HIS A 307 8.93 3.30 -4.79
C HIS A 307 8.51 1.89 -4.34
N ILE A 308 9.45 0.97 -4.24
CA ILE A 308 9.19 -0.37 -3.68
C ILE A 308 9.01 -0.22 -2.15
N PRO A 309 7.95 -0.81 -1.56
CA PRO A 309 7.80 -0.87 -0.12
C PRO A 309 9.02 -1.51 0.55
N THR A 310 9.48 -0.95 1.67
CA THR A 310 10.61 -1.51 2.42
C THR A 310 10.29 -2.93 2.88
N MET A 311 11.06 -3.90 2.39
CA MET A 311 10.96 -5.30 2.79
C MET A 311 11.70 -5.47 4.11
N LEU A 312 11.12 -6.23 5.05
CA LEU A 312 11.61 -6.28 6.44
C LEU A 312 12.12 -7.65 6.84
N LEU A 313 11.39 -8.71 6.48
CA LEU A 313 11.68 -10.07 6.93
C LEU A 313 11.13 -11.07 5.94
N TYR A 314 11.88 -12.14 5.67
CA TYR A 314 11.43 -13.31 4.93
C TYR A 314 11.66 -14.57 5.77
N CYS A 315 10.65 -15.42 5.85
CA CYS A 315 10.70 -16.72 6.50
C CYS A 315 10.56 -17.83 5.45
N ASP A 316 11.65 -18.57 5.23
CA ASP A 316 11.67 -19.78 4.37
C ASP A 316 11.30 -21.06 5.17
N SER A 317 11.22 -20.97 6.51
CA SER A 317 11.02 -22.13 7.37
C SER A 317 9.55 -22.48 7.55
N TYR A 318 9.16 -23.65 7.06
CA TYR A 318 7.85 -24.25 7.33
C TYR A 318 7.62 -24.58 8.81
N ALA A 319 8.67 -24.62 9.64
CA ALA A 319 8.56 -24.93 11.06
C ALA A 319 7.87 -23.82 11.88
N VAL A 320 7.77 -22.59 11.34
CA VAL A 320 7.14 -21.48 12.06
C VAL A 320 5.62 -21.61 12.05
N CYS A 321 4.99 -21.59 10.88
CA CYS A 321 3.53 -21.62 10.74
C CYS A 321 3.07 -22.52 9.58
N GLY A 322 3.85 -23.57 9.28
CA GLY A 322 3.56 -24.50 8.17
C GLY A 322 3.64 -23.87 6.78
N ARG A 323 4.07 -22.62 6.66
CA ARG A 323 4.04 -21.81 5.43
C ARG A 323 5.20 -20.84 5.38
N ARG A 324 5.60 -20.48 4.15
CA ARG A 324 6.55 -19.40 3.88
C ARG A 324 5.82 -18.07 3.86
N PHE A 325 6.48 -17.04 4.35
CA PHE A 325 5.91 -15.70 4.37
C PHE A 325 6.98 -14.62 4.36
N PHE A 326 6.59 -13.39 4.02
CA PHE A 326 7.41 -12.22 4.28
C PHE A 326 6.60 -11.06 4.85
N ILE A 327 7.29 -10.17 5.54
CA ILE A 327 6.79 -8.91 6.06
C ILE A 327 7.45 -7.75 5.29
N ARG A 328 6.65 -6.76 4.93
CA ARG A 328 7.10 -5.47 4.39
C ARG A 328 6.36 -4.33 5.07
N ARG A 329 6.88 -3.11 4.94
CA ARG A 329 6.14 -1.91 5.36
C ARG A 329 4.85 -1.77 4.56
N TYR A 330 3.79 -1.37 5.27
CA TYR A 330 2.57 -0.91 4.63
C TYR A 330 2.84 0.47 4.01
N VAL A 331 2.39 0.64 2.76
CA VAL A 331 2.46 1.92 2.06
C VAL A 331 1.04 2.49 2.05
N ASP A 332 0.88 3.65 2.66
CA ASP A 332 -0.41 4.32 2.71
C ASP A 332 -0.71 5.06 1.40
N GLY A 333 -1.87 4.76 0.82
CA GLY A 333 -2.27 5.26 -0.48
C GLY A 333 -3.40 4.44 -1.10
N GLU A 334 -3.72 4.77 -2.34
CA GLU A 334 -4.83 4.17 -3.09
C GLU A 334 -4.33 3.40 -4.31
N VAL A 335 -4.87 2.20 -4.48
CA VAL A 335 -4.69 1.39 -5.68
C VAL A 335 -5.84 1.66 -6.63
N VAL A 336 -5.52 1.87 -7.91
CA VAL A 336 -6.54 2.09 -8.93
C VAL A 336 -7.07 0.75 -9.45
N THR A 337 -8.14 0.25 -8.83
CA THR A 337 -8.75 -1.05 -9.17
C THR A 337 -9.82 -0.97 -10.26
N ASN A 338 -10.33 0.23 -10.52
CA ASN A 338 -11.42 0.46 -11.47
C ASN A 338 -11.19 1.78 -12.21
N ILE A 339 -11.32 1.76 -13.55
CA ILE A 339 -11.13 2.96 -14.37
C ILE A 339 -12.05 4.13 -13.98
N ARG A 340 -13.19 3.87 -13.36
CA ARG A 340 -14.12 4.91 -12.85
C ARG A 340 -13.48 5.77 -11.77
N GLN A 341 -12.53 5.24 -11.00
CA GLN A 341 -11.75 6.02 -10.02
C GLN A 341 -10.89 7.10 -10.68
N LEU A 342 -10.56 6.93 -11.98
CA LEU A 342 -9.83 7.92 -12.76
C LEU A 342 -10.75 8.87 -13.55
N ILE A 343 -12.06 8.64 -13.53
CA ILE A 343 -13.04 9.49 -14.20
C ILE A 343 -13.72 10.41 -13.18
N GLN A 344 -14.00 9.89 -11.99
CA GLN A 344 -14.68 10.61 -10.91
C GLN A 344 -13.69 10.87 -9.77
N PRO A 345 -13.36 12.14 -9.47
CA PRO A 345 -12.49 12.43 -8.34
C PRO A 345 -13.14 12.04 -7.02
N ARG A 346 -12.34 11.48 -6.14
CA ARG A 346 -12.77 11.21 -4.76
C ARG A 346 -12.53 12.46 -3.94
N ILE A 347 -13.61 13.21 -3.65
CA ILE A 347 -13.57 14.28 -2.65
C ILE A 347 -14.11 13.71 -1.33
N HIS A 348 -13.25 13.05 -0.56
CA HIS A 348 -13.56 12.72 0.83
C HIS A 348 -13.11 13.87 1.72
N ARG A 349 -14.04 14.77 2.07
CA ARG A 349 -13.83 15.75 3.13
C ARG A 349 -14.81 15.43 4.26
N PRO A 350 -14.36 14.85 5.38
CA PRO A 350 -15.24 14.55 6.51
C PRO A 350 -15.93 15.80 7.08
N TYR A 351 -15.38 17.00 6.85
CA TYR A 351 -15.79 18.22 7.57
C TYR A 351 -16.39 19.34 6.71
N SER A 352 -16.70 19.14 5.41
CA SER A 352 -17.33 20.23 4.64
C SER A 352 -18.23 19.75 3.48
N GLU A 353 -19.52 19.55 3.76
CA GLU A 353 -20.54 19.37 2.70
C GLU A 353 -20.63 20.61 1.78
N ARG A 354 -20.34 21.81 2.29
CA ARG A 354 -20.46 23.09 1.57
C ARG A 354 -19.35 23.37 0.53
N ARG A 355 -18.24 22.61 0.50
CA ARG A 355 -17.12 22.80 -0.46
C ARG A 355 -17.02 21.69 -1.51
N ARG A 356 -18.13 21.03 -1.85
CA ARG A 356 -18.19 19.97 -2.88
C ARG A 356 -18.04 20.47 -4.32
N VAL A 357 -18.20 21.78 -4.56
CA VAL A 357 -18.16 22.37 -5.91
C VAL A 357 -16.81 23.05 -6.15
N VAL A 358 -15.77 22.25 -6.38
CA VAL A 358 -14.61 22.70 -7.13
C VAL A 358 -14.61 21.87 -8.42
N ASN A 359 -14.43 22.50 -9.58
CA ASN A 359 -14.23 21.77 -10.84
C ASN A 359 -12.94 20.97 -10.72
N VAL A 360 -13.10 19.71 -10.33
CA VAL A 360 -12.01 18.77 -10.11
C VAL A 360 -12.08 17.80 -11.28
N GLU A 361 -11.03 17.77 -12.08
CA GLU A 361 -10.92 16.86 -13.22
C GLU A 361 -9.64 16.05 -13.09
N LEU A 362 -9.78 14.73 -12.99
CA LEU A 362 -8.65 13.84 -13.06
C LEU A 362 -8.14 13.79 -14.50
N LYS A 363 -6.81 13.67 -14.65
CA LYS A 363 -6.16 13.50 -15.95
C LYS A 363 -5.58 12.09 -16.05
N PRO A 364 -6.35 11.07 -16.49
CA PRO A 364 -5.88 9.69 -16.54
C PRO A 364 -4.54 9.54 -17.26
N LYS A 365 -4.31 10.29 -18.35
CA LYS A 365 -3.01 10.30 -19.07
C LYS A 365 -1.80 10.53 -18.16
N LEU A 366 -1.92 11.33 -17.10
CA LEU A 366 -0.83 11.59 -16.15
C LEU A 366 -0.54 10.40 -15.24
N PHE A 367 -1.58 9.66 -14.81
CA PHE A 367 -1.42 8.44 -14.01
C PHE A 367 -0.67 7.36 -14.79
N TYR A 368 -1.09 7.10 -16.03
CA TYR A 368 -0.41 6.15 -16.91
C TYR A 368 1.00 6.62 -17.28
N ARG A 369 1.22 7.93 -17.46
CA ARG A 369 2.57 8.45 -17.68
C ARG A 369 3.50 8.19 -16.48
N ALA A 370 3.00 8.35 -15.26
CA ALA A 370 3.74 8.01 -14.04
C ALA A 370 4.01 6.49 -13.94
N ALA A 371 3.00 5.66 -14.25
CA ALA A 371 3.14 4.20 -14.31
C ALA A 371 4.22 3.76 -15.31
N VAL A 372 4.22 4.33 -16.53
CA VAL A 372 5.23 4.02 -17.56
C VAL A 372 6.62 4.51 -17.15
N ALA A 373 6.73 5.64 -16.45
CA ALA A 373 8.01 6.12 -15.93
C ALA A 373 8.61 5.13 -14.92
N ALA A 374 7.79 4.64 -13.98
CA ALA A 374 8.21 3.61 -13.02
C ALA A 374 8.58 2.29 -13.72
N LEU A 375 7.80 1.88 -14.73
CA LEU A 375 8.09 0.68 -15.53
C LEU A 375 9.42 0.81 -16.29
N ALA A 376 9.67 1.97 -16.91
CA ALA A 376 10.93 2.24 -17.59
C ALA A 376 12.12 2.23 -16.62
N ALA A 377 11.94 2.79 -15.41
CA ALA A 377 12.95 2.75 -14.36
C ALA A 377 13.28 1.31 -13.93
N MET A 378 12.26 0.45 -13.78
CA MET A 378 12.41 -0.98 -13.50
C MET A 378 13.15 -1.72 -14.62
N HIS A 379 12.78 -1.50 -15.88
CA HIS A 379 13.41 -2.12 -17.05
C HIS A 379 14.84 -1.63 -17.35
N ASN A 380 15.31 -0.60 -16.64
CA ASN A 380 16.68 -0.12 -16.69
C ASN A 380 17.57 -0.72 -15.59
N VAL A 381 16.98 -1.40 -14.61
CA VAL A 381 17.74 -2.12 -13.59
C VAL A 381 18.45 -3.32 -14.23
N PRO A 382 19.73 -3.57 -13.91
CA PRO A 382 20.43 -4.77 -14.34
C PRO A 382 19.69 -6.05 -13.93
N LEU A 383 19.74 -7.09 -14.75
CA LEU A 383 19.08 -8.35 -14.40
C LEU A 383 19.92 -9.07 -13.32
N PRO A 384 19.32 -9.48 -12.19
CA PRO A 384 20.04 -10.24 -11.18
C PRO A 384 20.19 -11.71 -11.58
N ALA A 385 21.24 -12.36 -11.07
CA ALA A 385 21.58 -13.74 -11.42
C ALA A 385 20.47 -14.76 -11.07
N PHE A 386 19.68 -14.52 -10.02
CA PHE A 386 18.60 -15.42 -9.62
C PHE A 386 17.38 -15.36 -10.56
N LEU A 387 17.26 -14.33 -11.40
CA LEU A 387 16.20 -14.23 -12.41
C LEU A 387 16.63 -14.73 -13.79
N HIS A 388 17.92 -14.99 -14.01
CA HIS A 388 18.40 -15.49 -15.29
C HIS A 388 17.85 -16.89 -15.57
N GLN A 389 17.11 -17.02 -16.67
CA GLN A 389 16.71 -18.34 -17.15
C GLN A 389 17.94 -19.03 -17.76
N ARG A 390 18.35 -20.17 -17.19
CA ARG A 390 19.31 -21.06 -17.85
C ARG A 390 18.59 -21.78 -18.98
N ASP A 391 18.62 -21.21 -20.18
CA ASP A 391 18.20 -21.91 -21.39
C ASP A 391 19.30 -22.90 -21.81
N ASP A 392 19.12 -24.18 -21.48
CA ASP A 392 19.96 -25.29 -21.96
C ASP A 392 19.64 -25.71 -23.42
N THR A 393 18.79 -24.96 -24.12
CA THR A 393 18.36 -25.31 -25.49
C THR A 393 19.17 -24.59 -26.57
N THR A 394 19.65 -25.36 -27.54
CA THR A 394 20.53 -24.93 -28.65
C THR A 394 19.86 -24.02 -29.70
N GLN A 395 18.55 -23.75 -29.57
CA GLN A 395 17.78 -22.91 -30.50
C GLN A 395 17.28 -21.63 -29.83
N ARG A 396 17.79 -20.49 -30.30
CA ARG A 396 17.39 -19.15 -29.84
C ARG A 396 15.95 -18.83 -30.29
N MET A 397 14.95 -19.24 -29.51
CA MET A 397 13.54 -18.90 -29.74
C MET A 397 13.23 -17.47 -29.30
N HIS A 398 12.33 -16.78 -30.00
CA HIS A 398 11.88 -15.44 -29.59
C HIS A 398 11.14 -15.50 -28.23
N PRO A 399 11.43 -14.61 -27.26
CA PRO A 399 10.78 -14.64 -25.93
C PRO A 399 9.25 -14.58 -26.01
N LEU A 400 8.70 -13.64 -26.81
CA LEU A 400 7.26 -13.57 -27.06
C LEU A 400 6.69 -14.86 -27.68
N LEU A 401 7.39 -15.51 -28.61
CA LEU A 401 6.94 -16.77 -29.22
C LEU A 401 6.92 -17.91 -28.20
N ARG A 402 7.93 -17.97 -27.31
CA ARG A 402 7.95 -18.90 -26.17
C ARG A 402 6.71 -18.71 -25.29
N ARG A 403 6.36 -17.47 -24.98
CA ARG A 403 5.13 -17.14 -24.23
C ARG A 403 3.85 -17.57 -24.94
N ILE A 404 3.74 -17.26 -26.22
CA ILE A 404 2.59 -17.66 -27.05
C ILE A 404 2.44 -19.19 -27.03
N ASN A 405 3.54 -19.92 -27.23
CA ASN A 405 3.51 -21.38 -27.20
C ASN A 405 3.09 -21.92 -25.83
N GLY A 406 3.60 -21.35 -24.72
CA GLY A 406 3.16 -21.71 -23.38
C GLY A 406 1.66 -21.45 -23.14
N PHE A 407 1.11 -20.35 -23.64
CA PHE A 407 -0.34 -20.07 -23.53
C PHE A 407 -1.17 -21.05 -24.38
N ILE A 408 -0.67 -21.45 -25.55
CA ILE A 408 -1.32 -22.44 -26.40
C ILE A 408 -1.32 -23.80 -25.72
N GLU A 409 -0.19 -24.21 -25.16
CA GLU A 409 -0.04 -25.48 -24.45
C GLU A 409 -0.96 -25.52 -23.22
N GLN A 410 -0.99 -24.47 -22.40
CA GLN A 410 -1.91 -24.37 -21.26
C GLN A 410 -3.38 -24.49 -21.68
N TYR A 411 -3.77 -23.82 -22.78
CA TYR A 411 -5.11 -23.95 -23.33
C TYR A 411 -5.39 -25.39 -23.79
N GLN A 412 -4.46 -26.01 -24.51
CA GLN A 412 -4.59 -27.39 -25.01
C GLN A 412 -4.72 -28.42 -23.88
N ILE A 413 -3.89 -28.31 -22.84
CA ILE A 413 -3.96 -29.17 -21.65
C ILE A 413 -5.34 -29.01 -20.99
N SER A 414 -5.80 -27.77 -20.80
CA SER A 414 -7.09 -27.52 -20.14
C SER A 414 -8.32 -28.13 -20.85
N ILE A 415 -8.22 -28.35 -22.17
CA ILE A 415 -9.29 -28.98 -22.95
C ILE A 415 -9.07 -30.49 -23.18
N GLN A 416 -7.85 -31.01 -22.99
CA GLN A 416 -7.50 -32.42 -23.23
C GLN A 416 -7.48 -33.28 -21.97
N ASP A 417 -7.06 -32.74 -20.82
CA ASP A 417 -6.69 -33.52 -19.63
C ASP A 417 -7.87 -33.93 -18.73
N SER A 418 -9.10 -33.71 -19.19
CA SER A 418 -10.31 -34.19 -18.52
C SER A 418 -10.82 -35.45 -19.23
N GLY A 419 -10.55 -36.63 -18.66
CA GLY A 419 -10.93 -37.96 -19.17
C GLY A 419 -12.43 -38.25 -19.29
N SER A 420 -13.27 -37.24 -19.47
CA SER A 420 -14.70 -37.33 -19.78
C SER A 420 -15.07 -36.16 -20.70
N GLN A 421 -16.08 -36.35 -21.56
CA GLN A 421 -16.56 -35.40 -22.60
C GLN A 421 -16.94 -33.97 -22.13
N GLY A 422 -16.66 -33.58 -20.88
CA GLY A 422 -17.08 -32.32 -20.26
C GLY A 422 -16.37 -31.06 -20.74
N CYS A 423 -15.03 -31.05 -20.89
CA CYS A 423 -14.31 -29.81 -21.22
C CYS A 423 -14.28 -29.46 -22.71
N GLU A 424 -14.81 -30.29 -23.62
CA GLU A 424 -15.00 -29.89 -25.02
C GLU A 424 -15.87 -28.63 -25.14
N ALA A 425 -16.77 -28.40 -24.19
CA ALA A 425 -17.60 -27.20 -24.12
C ALA A 425 -16.79 -25.91 -23.92
N LEU A 426 -15.55 -25.98 -23.40
CA LEU A 426 -14.66 -24.84 -23.24
C LEU A 426 -13.83 -24.53 -24.50
N ARG A 427 -13.93 -25.39 -25.53
CA ARG A 427 -13.19 -25.22 -26.76
C ARG A 427 -13.71 -24.02 -27.54
N SER A 428 -12.81 -23.07 -27.83
CA SER A 428 -13.11 -21.85 -28.56
C SER A 428 -12.45 -21.84 -29.94
N THR A 429 -13.27 -21.72 -30.97
CA THR A 429 -12.79 -21.52 -32.35
C THR A 429 -12.03 -20.21 -32.51
N GLU A 430 -12.42 -19.16 -31.79
CA GLU A 430 -11.76 -17.85 -31.87
C GLU A 430 -10.39 -17.87 -31.19
N VAL A 431 -10.26 -18.57 -30.05
CA VAL A 431 -8.96 -18.78 -29.39
C VAL A 431 -8.02 -19.53 -30.33
N GLU A 432 -8.47 -20.64 -30.93
CA GLU A 432 -7.65 -21.43 -31.88
C GLU A 432 -7.23 -20.63 -33.13
N ARG A 433 -8.12 -19.79 -33.64
CA ARG A 433 -7.82 -18.85 -34.74
C ARG A 433 -6.75 -17.84 -34.32
N LEU A 434 -6.86 -17.27 -33.12
CA LEU A 434 -5.86 -16.34 -32.59
C LEU A 434 -4.50 -17.02 -32.40
N CYS A 435 -4.48 -18.25 -31.86
CA CYS A 435 -3.25 -19.05 -31.71
C CYS A 435 -2.52 -19.21 -33.06
N THR A 436 -3.28 -19.55 -34.10
CA THR A 436 -2.75 -19.73 -35.46
C THR A 436 -2.23 -18.42 -36.04
N ALA A 437 -2.99 -17.34 -35.90
CA ALA A 437 -2.62 -16.01 -36.39
C ALA A 437 -1.39 -15.42 -35.68
N LEU A 438 -1.21 -15.70 -34.39
CA LEU A 438 -0.03 -15.27 -33.64
C LEU A 438 1.22 -16.05 -34.06
N ARG A 439 1.12 -17.37 -34.26
CA ARG A 439 2.24 -18.18 -34.75
C ARG A 439 2.71 -17.74 -36.13
N SER A 440 1.80 -17.39 -37.04
CA SER A 440 2.16 -16.94 -38.39
C SER A 440 2.91 -15.61 -38.40
N CYS A 441 2.83 -14.80 -37.34
CA CYS A 441 3.62 -13.57 -37.21
C CYS A 441 5.13 -13.83 -37.01
N PHE A 442 5.52 -15.07 -36.67
CA PHE A 442 6.91 -15.49 -36.46
C PHE A 442 7.41 -16.48 -37.52
N ASP A 443 6.62 -16.71 -38.58
CA ASP A 443 7.00 -17.61 -39.67
C ASP A 443 8.16 -17.00 -40.49
N GLN A 444 9.30 -17.68 -40.50
CA GLN A 444 10.53 -17.25 -41.17
C GLN A 444 10.41 -17.25 -42.71
N THR A 445 9.38 -17.91 -43.26
CA THR A 445 9.09 -17.89 -44.70
C THR A 445 8.43 -16.58 -45.15
N GLN A 446 7.97 -15.75 -44.20
CA GLN A 446 7.42 -14.42 -44.49
C GLN A 446 8.55 -13.38 -44.57
N ILE A 447 8.52 -12.54 -45.61
CA ILE A 447 9.53 -11.53 -45.96
C ILE A 447 9.94 -10.70 -44.73
N SER A 448 11.25 -10.48 -44.56
CA SER A 448 11.95 -9.90 -43.40
C SER A 448 11.36 -8.60 -42.79
N HIS A 449 10.58 -7.82 -43.53
CA HIS A 449 9.89 -6.62 -43.02
C HIS A 449 8.65 -6.94 -42.17
N LEU A 450 8.16 -8.17 -42.19
CA LEU A 450 6.97 -8.62 -41.45
C LEU A 450 7.30 -9.24 -40.08
N MET A 451 8.58 -9.52 -39.81
CA MET A 451 8.98 -10.21 -38.59
C MET A 451 8.96 -9.28 -37.37
N VAL A 452 8.50 -9.82 -36.24
CA VAL A 452 8.70 -9.20 -34.92
C VAL A 452 10.19 -9.28 -34.59
N PRO A 453 10.89 -8.15 -34.41
CA PRO A 453 12.32 -8.15 -34.13
C PRO A 453 12.58 -8.71 -32.73
N PHE A 454 13.68 -9.46 -32.58
CA PHE A 454 14.17 -9.83 -31.25
C PHE A 454 14.43 -8.58 -30.41
N PRO A 455 14.12 -8.60 -29.10
CA PRO A 455 14.43 -7.49 -28.23
C PRO A 455 15.95 -7.31 -28.11
N ASP A 456 16.42 -6.06 -28.09
CA ASP A 456 17.83 -5.73 -27.93
C ASP A 456 18.42 -6.34 -26.64
N ARG A 457 17.60 -6.39 -25.59
CA ARG A 457 17.94 -6.92 -24.27
C ARG A 457 16.69 -7.33 -23.50
N LEU A 458 16.77 -8.47 -22.81
CA LEU A 458 15.77 -8.89 -21.82
C LEU A 458 15.92 -8.11 -20.51
N VAL A 459 14.81 -7.92 -19.82
CA VAL A 459 14.71 -7.09 -18.61
C VAL A 459 14.06 -7.86 -17.47
N ILE A 460 14.13 -7.29 -16.26
CA ILE A 460 13.26 -7.70 -15.16
C ILE A 460 11.83 -7.35 -15.59
N SER A 461 11.04 -8.35 -15.93
CA SER A 461 9.61 -8.25 -16.21
C SER A 461 8.85 -8.42 -14.91
N HIS A 462 7.94 -7.50 -14.60
CA HIS A 462 7.01 -7.63 -13.48
C HIS A 462 6.01 -8.78 -13.69
N GLY A 463 5.67 -9.06 -14.96
CA GLY A 463 4.81 -10.18 -15.36
C GLY A 463 3.31 -9.97 -15.12
N HIS A 464 2.93 -8.84 -14.51
CA HIS A 464 1.54 -8.41 -14.29
C HIS A 464 1.49 -6.92 -13.96
N PHE A 465 2.13 -6.09 -14.77
CA PHE A 465 2.18 -4.65 -14.55
C PHE A 465 0.90 -3.96 -15.05
N ASP A 466 0.06 -3.49 -14.14
CA ASP A 466 -1.14 -2.71 -14.44
C ASP A 466 -1.43 -1.66 -13.35
N MET A 467 -2.54 -0.94 -13.44
CA MET A 467 -2.88 0.10 -12.45
C MET A 467 -3.18 -0.47 -11.05
N THR A 468 -3.43 -1.79 -10.94
CA THR A 468 -3.68 -2.47 -9.66
C THR A 468 -2.38 -2.89 -8.95
N SER A 469 -1.26 -2.91 -9.67
CA SER A 469 0.07 -3.14 -9.10
C SER A 469 0.74 -1.84 -8.59
N LEU A 470 0.04 -0.71 -8.64
CA LEU A 470 0.56 0.62 -8.30
C LEU A 470 -0.27 1.26 -7.19
N VAL A 471 0.41 1.93 -6.26
CA VAL A 471 -0.18 2.69 -5.15
C VAL A 471 0.11 4.16 -5.37
N PHE A 472 -0.94 4.98 -5.46
CA PHE A 472 -0.85 6.43 -5.58
C PHE A 472 -1.16 7.09 -4.24
N SER A 473 -0.59 8.26 -3.97
CA SER A 473 -0.97 9.04 -2.80
C SER A 473 -2.48 9.35 -2.81
N HIS A 474 -3.15 9.39 -1.65
CA HIS A 474 -4.58 9.75 -1.56
C HIS A 474 -4.88 11.07 -2.28
N ARG A 475 -3.99 12.06 -2.16
CA ARG A 475 -4.15 13.38 -2.79
C ARG A 475 -4.14 13.33 -4.32
N SER A 476 -3.52 12.32 -4.92
CA SER A 476 -3.51 12.10 -6.37
C SER A 476 -4.94 11.98 -6.93
N LEU A 477 -5.86 11.37 -6.17
CA LEU A 477 -7.23 11.08 -6.60
C LEU A 477 -8.23 12.19 -6.23
N GLU A 478 -7.76 13.25 -5.58
CA GLU A 478 -8.56 14.46 -5.34
C GLU A 478 -8.72 15.32 -6.59
N GLY A 479 -8.02 15.03 -7.71
CA GLY A 479 -8.15 15.70 -9.02
C GLY A 479 -7.80 17.19 -9.07
N ARG A 480 -7.09 17.70 -8.07
CA ARG A 480 -6.62 19.09 -8.03
C ARG A 480 -5.32 19.22 -8.81
N ALA A 481 -5.19 20.26 -9.63
CA ALA A 481 -3.95 20.51 -10.38
C ALA A 481 -2.69 20.65 -9.49
N LYS A 482 -2.85 21.11 -8.24
CA LYS A 482 -1.75 21.22 -7.25
C LYS A 482 -1.24 19.85 -6.78
N TYR A 483 -2.03 18.79 -6.91
CA TYR A 483 -1.68 17.43 -6.49
C TYR A 483 -1.62 16.53 -7.73
N PRO A 484 -0.52 16.55 -8.49
CA PRO A 484 -0.35 15.65 -9.62
C PRO A 484 -0.32 14.19 -9.14
N PRO A 485 -0.56 13.21 -10.05
CA PRO A 485 -0.44 11.81 -9.70
C PRO A 485 0.94 11.49 -9.14
N SER A 486 0.99 11.17 -7.86
CA SER A 486 2.20 10.79 -7.13
C SER A 486 2.15 9.30 -6.85
N LEU A 487 3.04 8.55 -7.50
CA LEU A 487 3.25 7.13 -7.21
C LEU A 487 4.01 7.01 -5.89
N VAL A 488 3.48 6.26 -4.94
CA VAL A 488 4.09 6.03 -3.61
C VAL A 488 4.43 4.57 -3.37
N GLY A 489 3.96 3.66 -4.22
CA GLY A 489 4.21 2.23 -4.09
C GLY A 489 4.12 1.46 -5.41
N SER A 490 5.04 0.53 -5.65
CA SER A 490 4.89 -0.55 -6.64
C SER A 490 4.88 -1.91 -5.94
N ILE A 491 3.89 -2.75 -6.25
CA ILE A 491 3.57 -3.98 -5.51
C ILE A 491 3.21 -5.14 -6.47
N GLN A 492 3.08 -6.36 -5.94
CA GLN A 492 2.63 -7.56 -6.67
C GLN A 492 3.65 -8.21 -7.64
N TYR A 493 4.91 -8.30 -7.24
CA TYR A 493 6.02 -8.89 -8.00
C TYR A 493 6.03 -10.43 -8.07
N ARG A 494 4.90 -11.09 -7.78
CA ARG A 494 4.77 -12.56 -7.70
C ARG A 494 5.08 -13.32 -9.00
N PHE A 495 5.02 -12.65 -10.14
CA PHE A 495 5.29 -13.23 -11.46
C PHE A 495 6.57 -12.66 -12.08
N THR A 496 7.50 -12.14 -11.26
CA THR A 496 8.72 -11.54 -11.78
C THR A 496 9.63 -12.57 -12.43
N HIS A 497 10.16 -12.25 -13.61
CA HIS A 497 11.10 -13.11 -14.35
C HIS A 497 11.87 -12.28 -15.40
N GLU A 498 12.82 -12.90 -16.10
CA GLU A 498 13.48 -12.32 -17.27
C GLU A 498 12.61 -12.41 -18.53
N ASP A 499 12.27 -11.28 -19.16
CA ASP A 499 11.48 -11.29 -20.41
C ASP A 499 11.69 -10.06 -21.31
N ASP A 500 10.97 -10.05 -22.43
CA ASP A 500 10.84 -8.92 -23.32
C ASP A 500 10.09 -7.75 -22.63
N PRO A 501 10.66 -6.52 -22.62
CA PRO A 501 10.05 -5.36 -21.98
C PRO A 501 8.65 -5.00 -22.49
N LEU A 502 8.33 -5.31 -23.75
CA LEU A 502 7.06 -4.91 -24.34
C LEU A 502 5.86 -5.70 -23.78
N LEU A 503 6.09 -6.83 -23.11
CA LEU A 503 5.03 -7.58 -22.44
C LEU A 503 4.39 -6.77 -21.30
N ASP A 504 5.19 -6.15 -20.43
CA ASP A 504 4.64 -5.30 -19.36
C ASP A 504 4.00 -4.02 -19.91
N VAL A 505 4.56 -3.44 -20.97
CA VAL A 505 3.97 -2.26 -21.65
C VAL A 505 2.60 -2.62 -22.25
N ALA A 506 2.49 -3.80 -22.85
CA ALA A 506 1.24 -4.34 -23.36
C ALA A 506 0.26 -4.64 -22.22
N ALA A 507 0.74 -5.15 -21.08
CA ALA A 507 -0.08 -5.47 -19.91
C ALA A 507 -0.76 -4.21 -19.36
N LEU A 508 0.00 -3.12 -19.22
CA LEU A 508 -0.52 -1.82 -18.80
C LEU A 508 -1.56 -1.26 -19.80
N SER A 509 -1.46 -1.62 -21.07
CA SER A 509 -2.35 -1.17 -22.15
C SER A 509 -3.62 -2.02 -22.30
N LEU A 510 -3.66 -3.21 -21.67
CA LEU A 510 -4.71 -4.22 -21.88
C LEU A 510 -6.10 -3.73 -21.48
N PHE A 511 -6.21 -2.74 -20.58
CA PHE A 511 -7.49 -2.14 -20.18
C PHE A 511 -8.32 -1.60 -21.36
N HIS A 512 -7.73 -1.26 -22.50
CA HIS A 512 -8.49 -0.88 -23.71
C HIS A 512 -9.35 -2.01 -24.28
N PHE A 513 -8.94 -3.25 -24.01
CA PHE A 513 -9.53 -4.46 -24.53
C PHE A 513 -10.36 -5.18 -23.47
N ILE A 514 -10.56 -4.60 -22.29
CA ILE A 514 -11.33 -5.17 -21.19
C ILE A 514 -12.59 -4.28 -20.98
N PRO A 515 -13.79 -4.85 -20.76
CA PRO A 515 -14.99 -4.07 -20.49
C PRO A 515 -14.96 -3.41 -19.10
N SER A 516 -15.81 -2.41 -18.89
CA SER A 516 -16.08 -1.82 -17.58
C SER A 516 -16.53 -2.91 -16.59
N PRO A 517 -16.15 -2.84 -15.30
CA PRO A 517 -15.43 -1.74 -14.64
C PRO A 517 -13.89 -1.79 -14.74
N GLU A 518 -13.31 -2.92 -15.17
CA GLU A 518 -11.85 -3.11 -15.19
C GLU A 518 -11.16 -2.36 -16.35
N GLY A 519 -11.88 -2.14 -17.46
CA GLY A 519 -11.32 -1.50 -18.64
C GLY A 519 -12.31 -0.59 -19.38
N LEU A 520 -11.85 -0.11 -20.54
CA LEU A 520 -12.50 0.92 -21.34
C LEU A 520 -13.22 0.40 -22.59
N TYR A 521 -13.23 -0.91 -22.86
CA TYR A 521 -13.63 -1.41 -24.17
C TYR A 521 -15.04 -0.97 -24.58
N ASP A 522 -16.00 -1.04 -23.66
CA ASP A 522 -17.41 -0.66 -23.83
C ASP A 522 -17.70 0.80 -23.41
N ALA A 523 -16.68 1.55 -22.97
CA ALA A 523 -16.84 2.93 -22.54
C ALA A 523 -17.22 3.87 -23.71
N PRO A 524 -17.99 4.95 -23.44
CA PRO A 524 -18.29 5.98 -24.43
C PRO A 524 -17.03 6.62 -25.02
N LYS A 525 -17.11 7.11 -26.27
CA LYS A 525 -15.99 7.78 -26.94
C LYS A 525 -15.43 8.96 -26.13
N SER A 526 -16.29 9.75 -25.50
CA SER A 526 -15.90 10.86 -24.63
C SER A 526 -15.00 10.42 -23.48
N VAL A 527 -15.31 9.29 -22.85
CA VAL A 527 -14.49 8.69 -21.79
C VAL A 527 -13.20 8.12 -22.36
N LYS A 528 -13.23 7.43 -23.49
CA LYS A 528 -12.01 6.88 -24.12
C LYS A 528 -10.97 7.96 -24.45
N LEU A 529 -11.42 9.16 -24.86
CA LEU A 529 -10.54 10.27 -25.25
C LEU A 529 -9.70 10.85 -24.09
N ILE A 530 -10.14 10.72 -22.84
CA ILE A 530 -9.40 11.22 -21.68
C ILE A 530 -8.31 10.25 -21.18
N PHE A 531 -8.34 8.99 -21.64
CA PHE A 531 -7.31 7.99 -21.36
C PHE A 531 -6.27 7.96 -22.49
N PRO A 532 -5.02 7.53 -22.19
CA PRO A 532 -4.02 7.37 -23.24
C PRO A 532 -4.33 6.13 -24.06
N THR A 533 -4.21 6.19 -25.39
CA THR A 533 -4.30 5.02 -26.28
C THR A 533 -3.12 4.05 -26.05
N PRO A 534 -3.20 2.78 -26.50
CA PRO A 534 -2.06 1.87 -26.44
C PRO A 534 -0.81 2.42 -27.14
N GLY A 535 -0.99 3.12 -28.28
CA GLY A 535 0.11 3.79 -28.98
C GLY A 535 0.74 4.91 -28.15
N GLU A 536 -0.06 5.73 -27.45
CA GLU A 536 0.47 6.76 -26.54
C GLU A 536 1.25 6.14 -25.37
N ILE A 537 0.79 5.02 -24.79
CA ILE A 537 1.51 4.31 -23.72
C ILE A 537 2.85 3.78 -24.24
N MET A 538 2.88 3.17 -25.43
CA MET A 538 4.11 2.74 -26.08
C MET A 538 5.06 3.92 -26.33
N ASP A 539 4.55 5.03 -26.86
CA ASP A 539 5.36 6.21 -27.13
C ASP A 539 5.94 6.82 -25.84
N TYR A 540 5.17 6.84 -24.74
CA TYR A 540 5.72 7.21 -23.42
C TYR A 540 6.88 6.30 -23.04
N TYR A 541 6.74 4.99 -23.21
CA TYR A 541 7.76 4.03 -22.83
C TYR A 541 9.04 4.18 -23.67
N CYS A 542 8.90 4.26 -25.00
CA CYS A 542 10.00 4.54 -25.93
C CYS A 542 10.70 5.87 -25.60
N THR A 543 9.93 6.87 -25.15
CA THR A 543 10.47 8.16 -24.72
C THR A 543 11.23 8.04 -23.40
N PHE A 544 10.67 7.43 -22.35
CA PHE A 544 11.34 7.31 -21.06
C PHE A 544 12.58 6.42 -21.10
N ARG A 545 12.52 5.30 -21.83
CA ARG A 545 13.60 4.31 -21.85
C ARG A 545 14.62 4.51 -22.97
N GLY A 546 14.23 5.17 -24.07
CA GLY A 546 15.04 5.16 -25.29
C GLY A 546 14.87 3.92 -26.17
N TYR A 547 13.84 3.10 -25.91
CA TYR A 547 13.61 1.84 -26.62
C TYR A 547 12.97 2.07 -28.00
N MET A 548 13.41 1.31 -29.03
CA MET A 548 12.90 1.36 -30.41
C MET A 548 12.87 2.76 -31.08
N ARG A 549 13.65 3.73 -30.59
CA ARG A 549 13.65 5.11 -31.14
C ARG A 549 14.11 5.22 -32.59
N HIS A 550 14.85 4.22 -33.09
CA HIS A 550 15.32 4.14 -34.46
C HIS A 550 14.23 3.67 -35.45
N MET A 551 13.08 3.17 -34.96
CA MET A 551 11.95 2.76 -35.79
C MET A 551 10.94 3.90 -35.87
N ASP A 552 10.28 4.07 -37.03
CA ASP A 552 9.16 5.00 -37.15
C ASP A 552 7.96 4.54 -36.32
N ARG A 553 7.03 5.47 -36.06
CA ARG A 553 5.87 5.22 -35.20
C ARG A 553 4.95 4.11 -35.74
N VAL A 554 4.72 4.06 -37.06
CA VAL A 554 3.83 3.07 -37.68
C VAL A 554 4.39 1.67 -37.47
N ARG A 555 5.70 1.50 -37.67
CA ARG A 555 6.38 0.23 -37.43
C ARG A 555 6.38 -0.18 -35.96
N ARG A 556 6.54 0.76 -35.02
CA ARG A 556 6.42 0.46 -33.57
C ARG A 556 5.01 -0.01 -33.20
N GLU A 557 3.98 0.68 -33.68
CA GLU A 557 2.59 0.30 -33.45
C GLU A 557 2.26 -1.07 -34.07
N ASP A 558 2.78 -1.34 -35.28
CA ASP A 558 2.64 -2.62 -35.95
C ASP A 558 3.21 -3.78 -35.11
N ILE A 559 4.42 -3.62 -34.58
CA ILE A 559 5.06 -4.60 -33.68
C ILE A 559 4.25 -4.75 -32.38
N PHE A 560 3.85 -3.62 -31.77
CA PHE A 560 3.15 -3.65 -30.49
C PHE A 560 1.79 -4.35 -30.55
N ASN A 561 1.08 -4.26 -31.68
CA ASN A 561 -0.18 -4.96 -31.89
C ASN A 561 -0.03 -6.49 -31.74
N VAL A 562 1.14 -7.07 -32.03
CA VAL A 562 1.41 -8.50 -31.80
C VAL A 562 1.49 -8.81 -30.31
N TYR A 563 2.12 -7.95 -29.51
CA TYR A 563 2.20 -8.10 -28.05
C TYR A 563 0.82 -7.95 -27.39
N LEU A 564 0.03 -6.96 -27.82
CA LEU A 564 -1.35 -6.78 -27.36
C LEU A 564 -2.22 -8.00 -27.70
N ALA A 565 -2.11 -8.53 -28.92
CA ALA A 565 -2.82 -9.74 -29.33
C ALA A 565 -2.38 -10.99 -28.53
N ALA A 566 -1.08 -11.10 -28.20
CA ALA A 566 -0.57 -12.17 -27.34
C ALA A 566 -1.13 -12.09 -25.91
N LEU A 567 -1.31 -10.89 -25.35
CA LEU A 567 -1.95 -10.73 -24.03
C LEU A 567 -3.46 -10.93 -24.06
N CYS A 568 -4.13 -10.64 -25.18
CA CYS A 568 -5.51 -11.09 -25.40
C CYS A 568 -5.62 -12.61 -25.34
N LEU A 569 -4.68 -13.33 -25.98
CA LEU A 569 -4.59 -14.79 -25.89
C LEU A 569 -4.33 -15.22 -24.44
N GLN A 570 -3.35 -14.64 -23.75
CA GLN A 570 -3.07 -14.97 -22.35
C GLN A 570 -4.30 -14.83 -21.46
N ARG A 571 -5.07 -13.74 -21.62
CA ARG A 571 -6.30 -13.51 -20.83
C ARG A 571 -7.36 -14.55 -21.16
N ALA A 572 -7.59 -14.85 -22.43
CA ALA A 572 -8.53 -15.89 -22.86
C ALA A 572 -8.14 -17.28 -22.30
N THR A 573 -6.88 -17.68 -22.44
CA THR A 573 -6.35 -18.94 -21.88
C THR A 573 -6.55 -19.00 -20.37
N ARG A 574 -6.21 -17.94 -19.62
CA ARG A 574 -6.39 -17.92 -18.16
C ARG A 574 -7.85 -18.10 -17.74
N ILE A 575 -8.79 -17.54 -18.50
CA ILE A 575 -10.22 -17.73 -18.25
C ILE A 575 -10.60 -19.21 -18.48
N VAL A 576 -10.18 -19.80 -19.60
CA VAL A 576 -10.47 -21.21 -19.92
C VAL A 576 -9.86 -22.15 -18.89
N VAL A 577 -8.60 -21.94 -18.49
CA VAL A 577 -7.92 -22.74 -17.46
C VAL A 577 -8.66 -22.67 -16.12
N ASN A 578 -9.11 -21.49 -15.71
CA ASN A 578 -9.89 -21.34 -14.48
C ASN A 578 -11.23 -22.10 -14.57
N LEU A 579 -11.96 -21.94 -15.68
CA LEU A 579 -13.22 -22.64 -15.90
C LEU A 579 -13.03 -24.17 -15.92
N ALA A 580 -11.97 -24.67 -16.52
CA ALA A 580 -11.65 -26.10 -16.50
C ALA A 580 -11.44 -26.61 -15.06
N GLY A 581 -10.71 -25.85 -14.22
CA GLY A 581 -10.55 -26.17 -12.80
C GLY A 581 -11.87 -26.19 -12.03
N ILE A 582 -12.78 -25.23 -12.31
CA ILE A 582 -14.12 -25.20 -11.71
C ILE A 582 -14.95 -26.40 -12.16
N MET A 583 -14.94 -26.74 -13.45
CA MET A 583 -15.66 -27.90 -13.99
C MET A 583 -15.17 -29.20 -13.34
N GLN A 584 -13.87 -29.36 -13.15
CA GLN A 584 -13.29 -30.52 -12.46
C GLN A 584 -13.75 -30.59 -11.00
N ALA A 585 -13.85 -29.46 -10.30
CA ALA A 585 -14.33 -29.42 -8.93
C ALA A 585 -15.85 -29.66 -8.80
N ASN A 586 -16.65 -29.27 -9.80
CA ASN A 586 -18.12 -29.25 -9.76
C ASN A 586 -18.79 -30.31 -10.65
N ASN A 587 -18.17 -31.47 -10.88
CA ASN A 587 -18.73 -32.56 -11.71
C ASN A 587 -19.19 -32.10 -13.11
N ASN A 588 -18.37 -31.30 -13.80
CA ASN A 588 -18.63 -30.77 -15.15
C ASN A 588 -19.85 -29.83 -15.27
N MET A 589 -20.33 -29.26 -14.17
CA MET A 589 -21.39 -28.25 -14.17
C MET A 589 -20.79 -26.84 -14.06
N LEU A 590 -21.25 -25.92 -14.91
CA LEU A 590 -20.99 -24.48 -14.82
C LEU A 590 -22.30 -23.73 -14.57
N ASP A 591 -22.25 -22.74 -13.70
CA ASP A 591 -23.37 -21.84 -13.45
C ASP A 591 -23.51 -20.77 -14.56
N ALA A 592 -24.53 -19.92 -14.45
CA ALA A 592 -24.77 -18.87 -15.43
C ALA A 592 -23.69 -17.77 -15.45
N ALA A 593 -22.98 -17.53 -14.34
CA ALA A 593 -21.87 -16.59 -14.26
C ALA A 593 -20.61 -17.13 -14.94
N GLU A 594 -20.28 -18.40 -14.73
CA GLU A 594 -19.17 -19.08 -15.40
C GLU A 594 -19.39 -19.20 -16.91
N ASN A 595 -20.61 -19.48 -17.35
CA ASN A 595 -20.92 -19.52 -18.78
C ASN A 595 -20.68 -18.17 -19.49
N ARG A 596 -20.87 -17.03 -18.79
CA ARG A 596 -20.53 -15.71 -19.33
C ARG A 596 -19.02 -15.54 -19.55
N ASN A 597 -18.19 -16.21 -18.76
CA ASN A 597 -16.74 -16.15 -18.89
C ASN A 597 -16.25 -16.85 -20.16
N ILE A 598 -16.94 -17.90 -20.64
CA ILE A 598 -16.64 -18.54 -21.94
C ILE A 598 -16.78 -17.52 -23.08
N ALA A 599 -17.93 -16.84 -23.14
CA ALA A 599 -18.18 -15.80 -24.14
C ALA A 599 -17.17 -14.64 -24.01
N PHE A 600 -16.71 -14.35 -22.80
CA PHE A 600 -15.68 -13.34 -22.57
C PHE A 600 -14.30 -13.78 -23.12
N ALA A 601 -13.92 -15.05 -22.98
CA ALA A 601 -12.70 -15.59 -23.59
C ALA A 601 -12.72 -15.47 -25.13
N ASP A 602 -13.86 -15.78 -25.76
CA ASP A 602 -14.07 -15.60 -27.20
C ASP A 602 -13.92 -14.13 -27.63
N GLN A 603 -14.52 -13.22 -26.87
CA GLN A 603 -14.42 -11.79 -27.15
C GLN A 603 -12.98 -11.29 -27.05
N MET A 604 -12.21 -11.75 -26.05
CA MET A 604 -10.79 -11.44 -25.93
C MET A 604 -10.01 -11.95 -27.13
N ALA A 605 -10.26 -13.19 -27.57
CA ALA A 605 -9.61 -13.76 -28.73
C ALA A 605 -9.93 -12.97 -30.02
N ARG A 606 -11.20 -12.62 -30.25
CA ARG A 606 -11.62 -11.78 -31.39
C ARG A 606 -10.93 -10.42 -31.40
N ARG A 607 -10.81 -9.75 -30.25
CA ARG A 607 -10.09 -8.47 -30.13
C ARG A 607 -8.61 -8.62 -30.50
N GLY A 608 -7.97 -9.73 -30.11
CA GLY A 608 -6.61 -10.08 -30.55
C GLY A 608 -6.52 -10.25 -32.07
N ILE A 609 -7.47 -10.95 -32.69
CA ILE A 609 -7.51 -11.14 -34.15
C ILE A 609 -7.68 -9.80 -34.87
N GLU A 610 -8.56 -8.91 -34.38
CA GLU A 610 -8.76 -7.57 -34.97
C GLU A 610 -7.47 -6.74 -34.99
N LEU A 611 -6.64 -6.83 -33.95
CA LEU A 611 -5.33 -6.16 -33.91
C LEU A 611 -4.40 -6.67 -35.03
N LEU A 612 -4.35 -7.99 -35.22
CA LEU A 612 -3.52 -8.61 -36.27
C LEU A 612 -4.06 -8.29 -37.68
N LEU A 613 -5.38 -8.20 -37.86
CA LEU A 613 -5.99 -7.81 -39.13
C LEU A 613 -5.71 -6.34 -39.49
N ARG A 614 -5.68 -5.43 -38.50
CA ARG A 614 -5.28 -4.03 -38.74
C ARG A 614 -3.83 -3.95 -39.23
N ARG A 615 -2.94 -4.78 -38.69
CA ARG A 615 -1.56 -4.95 -39.14
C ARG A 615 -1.48 -5.39 -40.61
N GLN A 616 -2.37 -6.27 -41.07
CA GLN A 616 -2.42 -6.68 -42.48
C GLN A 616 -2.95 -5.56 -43.39
N LYS A 617 -3.99 -4.84 -42.96
CA LYS A 617 -4.59 -3.75 -43.75
C LYS A 617 -3.68 -2.53 -43.90
N ALA A 618 -2.89 -2.18 -42.88
CA ALA A 618 -1.95 -1.06 -42.96
C ALA A 618 -0.78 -1.30 -43.93
N LYS A 619 -0.67 -2.52 -44.49
CA LYS A 619 0.38 -2.94 -45.43
C LYS A 619 -0.09 -2.95 -46.89
N VAL A 620 -1.41 -2.82 -47.12
CA VAL A 620 -2.05 -2.66 -48.44
C VAL A 620 -2.32 -1.19 -48.66
#